data_AF-A0A7W1XRM2-F1
#
_entry.id   AF-A0A7W1XRM2-F1
#
_cell.length_a   1.000
_cell.length_b   1.000
_cell.length_c   1.000
_cell.angle_alpha   90.00
_cell.angle_beta   90.00
_cell.angle_gamma   90.00
#
_symmetry.space_group_name_H-M   'P 1'
#
loop_
_entity.id
_entity.type
_entity.pdbx_description
1 polymer ?
#
loop_
_entity_poly.entity_id
_entity_poly.type
_entity_poly.pdbx_seq_one_letter_code
_entity_poly.pdbx_strand_id
1 'polypeptide(L)' 'MKPGDLLYWDYAGNGDIDHATMITNIDKKGHLEYSGHTDDRYNSSLAENFKHALRRNKNKTRLHIVKMRDQIEVK' A
#
# COMPACT_ATOMS: atom_id res chain seq x y z
N MET A 1 -10.39 -2.38 -6.40
CA MET A 1 -9.50 -2.03 -5.29
C MET A 1 -10.42 -1.78 -4.12
N LYS A 2 -10.17 -2.40 -2.98
CA LYS A 2 -11.02 -2.33 -1.80
C LYS A 2 -10.17 -2.38 -0.53
N PRO A 3 -10.69 -1.92 0.61
CA PRO A 3 -10.11 -2.27 1.90
C PRO A 3 -9.87 -3.78 1.99
N GLY A 4 -8.70 -4.18 2.50
CA GLY A 4 -8.23 -5.57 2.53
C GLY A 4 -7.34 -5.97 1.35
N ASP A 5 -7.30 -5.21 0.25
CA ASP A 5 -6.29 -5.42 -0.79
C ASP A 5 -4.89 -5.07 -0.27
N LEU A 6 -3.85 -5.73 -0.79
CA LEU A 6 -2.46 -5.52 -0.36
C LEU A 6 -1.73 -4.53 -1.26
N LEU A 7 -0.83 -3.76 -0.66
CA LEU A 7 0.12 -2.84 -1.26
C LEU A 7 1.54 -3.34 -1.02
N TYR A 8 2.28 -3.61 -2.08
CA TYR A 8 3.71 -3.87 -2.02
C TYR A 8 4.50 -2.66 -2.51
N TRP A 9 5.50 -2.28 -1.73
CA TRP A 9 6.43 -1.21 -2.00
C TRP A 9 7.71 -1.79 -2.55
N ASP A 10 8.07 -1.35 -3.75
CA ASP A 10 9.38 -1.57 -4.36
C ASP A 10 10.09 -0.22 -4.33
N TYR A 11 10.92 0.02 -3.33
CA TYR A 11 11.65 1.28 -3.14
C TYR A 11 12.78 1.45 -4.16
N ALA A 12 13.40 0.35 -4.58
CA ALA A 12 14.53 0.36 -5.50
C ALA A 12 14.11 0.45 -6.98
N GLY A 13 12.84 0.17 -7.29
CA GLY A 13 12.30 0.07 -8.65
C GLY A 13 12.82 -1.15 -9.41
N ASN A 14 13.28 -2.18 -8.71
CA ASN A 14 13.91 -3.38 -9.30
C ASN A 14 12.98 -4.61 -9.33
N GLY A 15 11.75 -4.47 -8.84
CA GLY A 15 10.77 -5.55 -8.74
C GLY A 15 10.81 -6.34 -7.43
N ASP A 16 11.73 -6.03 -6.51
CA ASP A 16 11.76 -6.64 -5.18
C ASP A 16 10.70 -6.02 -4.28
N ILE A 17 10.14 -6.83 -3.38
CA ILE A 17 9.17 -6.36 -2.38
C ILE A 17 9.92 -5.96 -1.11
N ASP A 18 10.09 -4.65 -0.91
CA ASP A 18 10.74 -4.09 0.28
C ASP A 18 9.80 -4.02 1.48
N HIS A 19 8.51 -3.74 1.23
CA HIS A 19 7.52 -3.57 2.29
C HIS A 19 6.12 -3.94 1.82
N ALA A 20 5.29 -4.43 2.76
CA ALA A 20 3.93 -4.86 2.49
C ALA A 20 2.96 -4.20 3.48
N THR A 21 1.90 -3.61 2.97
CA THR A 21 0.83 -3.02 3.77
C THR A 21 -0.54 -3.38 3.21
N MET A 22 -1.58 -3.13 4.00
CA MET A 22 -2.97 -3.38 3.60
C MET A 22 -3.69 -2.05 3.40
N ILE A 23 -4.50 -1.95 2.35
CA ILE A 23 -5.43 -0.84 2.16
C ILE A 23 -6.49 -0.96 3.25
N THR A 24 -6.62 0.07 4.08
CA THR A 24 -7.57 0.08 5.20
C THR A 24 -8.82 0.88 4.89
N ASN A 25 -8.71 1.87 4.02
CA ASN A 25 -9.83 2.72 3.67
C ASN A 25 -9.66 3.32 2.27
N ILE A 26 -10.78 3.63 1.62
CA ILE A 26 -10.86 4.39 0.38
C ILE A 26 -11.93 5.45 0.59
N ASP A 27 -11.55 6.73 0.60
CA ASP A 27 -12.50 7.80 0.84
C ASP A 27 -13.47 7.99 -0.35
N LYS A 28 -14.50 8.83 -0.17
CA LYS A 28 -15.51 9.11 -1.21
C LYS A 28 -14.93 9.74 -2.48
N LYS A 29 -13.72 10.29 -2.43
CA LYS A 29 -12.98 10.88 -3.56
C LYS A 29 -12.01 9.89 -4.20
N GLY A 30 -11.90 8.67 -3.67
CA GLY A 30 -11.00 7.63 -4.15
C GLY A 30 -9.59 7.71 -3.58
N HIS A 31 -9.33 8.52 -2.55
CA HIS A 31 -8.03 8.53 -1.88
C HIS A 31 -7.85 7.29 -1.02
N LEU A 32 -6.66 6.71 -1.11
CA LEU A 32 -6.32 5.46 -0.44
C LEU A 32 -5.60 5.75 0.86
N GLU A 33 -6.04 5.07 1.92
CA GLU A 33 -5.33 4.96 3.18
C GLU A 33 -4.88 3.52 3.39
N TYR A 34 -3.74 3.36 4.06
CA TYR A 34 -3.17 2.05 4.35
C TYR A 34 -2.65 1.99 5.78
N SER A 35 -2.56 0.78 6.33
CA SER A 35 -1.87 0.51 7.59
C SER A 35 -0.38 0.79 7.44
N GLY A 36 0.04 2.02 7.76
CA GLY A 36 1.47 2.41 7.77
C GLY A 36 2.28 1.70 8.84
N HIS A 37 1.59 1.15 9.85
CA HIS A 37 2.12 0.25 10.86
C HIS A 37 1.11 -0.88 11.12
N THR A 38 1.43 -1.82 12.01
CA THR A 38 0.53 -2.93 12.38
C THR A 38 -0.68 -2.48 13.21
N ASP A 39 -0.76 -1.19 13.58
CA ASP A 39 -1.89 -0.57 14.29
C ASP A 39 -2.59 0.44 13.36
N ASP A 40 -3.91 0.32 13.24
CA ASP A 40 -4.78 1.07 12.34
C ASP A 40 -4.94 2.56 12.72
N ARG A 41 -4.61 2.92 13.97
CA ARG A 41 -4.54 4.33 14.41
C ARG A 41 -3.42 5.10 13.70
N TYR A 42 -2.52 4.39 13.03
CA TYR A 42 -1.47 4.96 12.18
C TYR A 42 -1.75 4.77 10.68
N ASN A 43 -3.04 4.66 10.31
CA ASN A 43 -3.44 4.76 8.92
C ASN A 43 -2.90 6.06 8.32
N SER A 44 -2.35 5.96 7.12
CA SER A 44 -1.73 7.10 6.46
C SER A 44 -2.13 7.18 5.00
N SER A 45 -2.12 8.41 4.47
CA SER A 45 -2.42 8.68 3.07
C SER A 45 -1.36 8.03 2.17
N LEU A 46 -1.79 7.16 1.26
CA LEU A 46 -0.90 6.53 0.29
C LEU A 46 -0.21 7.57 -0.60
N ALA A 47 -0.96 8.58 -1.06
CA ALA A 47 -0.47 9.57 -2.00
C ALA A 47 0.69 10.39 -1.42
N GLU A 48 0.54 10.87 -0.18
CA GLU A 48 1.59 11.64 0.49
C GLU A 48 2.82 10.77 0.75
N ASN A 49 2.64 9.57 1.33
CA ASN A 49 3.76 8.67 1.60
C ASN A 49 4.48 8.21 0.34
N PHE A 50 3.75 7.94 -0.75
CA PHE A 50 4.36 7.58 -2.03
C PHE A 50 5.19 8.72 -2.59
N LYS A 51 4.71 9.97 -2.50
CA LYS A 51 5.48 11.16 -2.90
C LYS A 51 6.75 11.31 -2.06
N HIS A 52 6.69 11.07 -0.76
CA HIS A 52 7.87 11.05 0.11
C HIS A 52 8.85 9.94 -0.28
N ALA A 53 8.36 8.73 -0.55
CA ALA A 53 9.19 7.61 -0.98
C ALA A 53 9.86 7.88 -2.33
N LEU A 54 9.14 8.43 -3.31
CA LEU A 54 9.71 8.83 -4.60
C LEU A 54 10.86 9.84 -4.42
N ARG A 55 10.68 10.86 -3.58
CA ARG A 55 11.74 11.83 -3.27
C ARG A 55 12.96 11.19 -2.63
N ARG A 56 12.74 10.32 -1.62
CA ARG A 56 13.81 9.62 -0.91
C ARG A 56 14.59 8.66 -1.81
N ASN A 57 13.91 8.00 -2.74
CA ASN A 57 14.47 6.94 -3.57
C ASN A 57 14.71 7.38 -5.03
N LYS A 58 14.92 8.68 -5.28
CA LYS A 58 15.28 9.22 -6.61
C LYS A 58 14.30 8.81 -7.72
N ASN A 59 12.99 8.87 -7.42
CA ASN A 59 11.86 8.51 -8.28
C ASN A 59 11.83 7.04 -8.75
N LYS A 60 12.55 6.15 -8.08
CA LYS A 60 12.58 4.72 -8.41
C LYS A 60 11.40 3.95 -7.83
N THR A 61 10.83 4.42 -6.72
CA THR A 61 9.76 3.70 -6.02
C THR A 61 8.60 3.31 -6.95
N ARG A 62 8.12 2.09 -6.82
CA ARG A 62 6.91 1.55 -7.44
C ARG A 62 5.97 0.99 -6.38
N LEU A 63 4.69 0.96 -6.72
CA LEU A 63 3.65 0.34 -5.90
C LEU A 63 2.99 -0.75 -6.72
N HIS A 64 2.83 -1.92 -6.10
CA HIS A 64 2.11 -3.04 -6.67
C HIS A 64 0.87 -3.29 -5.82
N ILE A 65 -0.29 -3.39 -6.46
CA ILE A 65 -1.55 -3.67 -5.78
C ILE A 65 -1.93 -5.11 -6.06
N VAL A 66 -2.02 -5.91 -5.00
CA VAL A 66 -2.53 -7.28 -5.08
C VAL A 66 -3.96 -7.28 -4.60
N LYS A 67 -4.88 -7.57 -5.53
CA LYS A 67 -6.29 -7.67 -5.22
C LYS A 67 -6.58 -9.01 -4.59
N MET A 68 -7.07 -9.00 -3.36
CA MET A 68 -7.51 -10.21 -2.70
C MET A 68 -8.79 -10.68 -3.38
N ARG A 69 -8.75 -11.90 -3.95
CA ARG A 69 -9.97 -12.62 -4.35
C ARG A 69 -10.73 -13.03 -3.09
N ASP A 70 -11.97 -13.46 -3.25
CA ASP A 70 -12.84 -13.84 -2.13
C ASP A 70 -12.11 -14.76 -1.14
N GLN A 71 -12.44 -14.56 0.13
CA GLN A 71 -11.79 -15.17 1.27
C GLN A 71 -11.69 -16.69 1.07
N ILE A 72 -10.46 -17.19 0.90
CA ILE A 72 -10.24 -18.63 0.88
C ILE A 72 -10.26 -19.06 2.35
N GLU A 73 -11.37 -19.66 2.79
CA GLU A 73 -11.37 -20.41 4.04
C GLU A 73 -10.39 -21.58 3.88
N VAL A 74 -9.24 -21.48 4.54
CA VAL A 74 -8.33 -22.61 4.70
C VAL A 74 -8.89 -23.42 5.87
N LYS A 75 -9.49 -24.57 5.56
CA LYS A 75 -9.90 -25.56 6.56
C LYS A 75 -8.70 -26.34 7.09
#